data_AF-A0A2V9AY57-F1
#
_entry.id   AF-A0A2V9AY57-F1
#
_cell.length_a   1.000
_cell.length_b   1.000
_cell.length_c   1.000
_cell.angle_alpha   90.00
_cell.angle_beta   90.00
_cell.angle_gamma   90.00
#
_symmetry.space_group_name_H-M   'P 1'
#
loop_
_entity.id
_entity.type
_entity.pdbx_description
1 polymer ?
#
loop_
_entity_poly.entity_id
_entity_poly.type
_entity_poly.pdbx_seq_one_letter_code
_entity_poly.pdbx_strand_id
1 'polypeptide(L)'
;MRPGGHEILLSMRRAPGVPGLHEKWELPGGKIEFGETPEQAIVREIQEELGITVKPTRLLPYLHTNVWEYEHAVQHVVLSCYECDLQEDLLFGPPQDARWFRITDIDFDLTLPGTRQFVMLAAKHEEFDQVCIEFEYSDQPENAPRQFTVATQPTLYSRYGLVKYWGRIGQWSTMRIEEYGSPNELDERIVETAKRRLAHGFHIKALQGPRHYKALMRIVGMAKQKHEYCPTPTFS
;
A
#
# COMPACT_ATOMS: atom_id res chain seq x y z
N MET A 1 0.57 -14.62 0.05
CA MET A 1 0.99 -15.48 -1.08
C MET A 1 1.76 -16.67 -0.51
N ARG A 2 1.87 -17.79 -1.23
CA ARG A 2 2.79 -18.87 -0.79
C ARG A 2 4.26 -18.48 -1.06
N PRO A 3 5.22 -19.01 -0.28
CA PRO A 3 6.65 -18.87 -0.57
C PRO A 3 6.94 -19.31 -2.02
N GLY A 4 7.55 -18.41 -2.80
CA GLY A 4 7.75 -18.58 -4.25
C GLY A 4 6.89 -17.66 -5.13
N GLY A 5 5.91 -16.93 -4.57
CA GLY A 5 5.33 -15.75 -5.23
C GLY A 5 4.41 -15.99 -6.43
N HIS A 6 3.97 -17.23 -6.66
CA HIS A 6 3.20 -17.60 -7.86
C HIS A 6 1.78 -18.11 -7.56
N GLU A 7 1.43 -18.29 -6.28
CA GLU A 7 0.11 -18.76 -5.85
C GLU A 7 -0.58 -17.74 -4.93
N ILE A 8 -1.87 -17.50 -5.21
CA ILE A 8 -2.77 -16.62 -4.45
C ILE A 8 -3.91 -17.45 -3.90
N LEU A 9 -4.27 -17.18 -2.64
CA LEU A 9 -5.43 -17.78 -1.99
C LEU A 9 -6.67 -16.98 -2.35
N LEU A 10 -7.68 -17.64 -2.92
CA LEU A 10 -8.99 -17.04 -3.17
C LEU A 10 -10.05 -17.85 -2.41
N SER A 11 -11.10 -17.18 -1.96
CA SER A 11 -12.31 -17.78 -1.38
C SER A 11 -13.48 -17.61 -2.35
N MET A 12 -14.46 -18.52 -2.27
CA MET A 12 -15.66 -18.52 -3.08
C MET A 12 -16.79 -17.87 -2.30
N ARG A 13 -17.40 -16.86 -2.91
CA ARG A 13 -18.51 -16.13 -2.30
C ARG A 13 -19.78 -16.97 -2.26
N ARG A 14 -20.30 -17.21 -1.05
CA ARG A 14 -21.60 -17.86 -0.81
C ARG A 14 -22.70 -16.82 -0.57
N ALA A 15 -23.18 -16.19 -1.64
CA ALA A 15 -24.30 -15.23 -1.60
C ALA A 15 -25.53 -15.71 -2.39
N PRO A 16 -26.23 -16.78 -1.94
CA PRO A 16 -27.40 -17.29 -2.66
C PRO A 16 -28.47 -16.21 -2.80
N GLY A 17 -29.06 -16.09 -3.99
CA GLY A 17 -30.09 -15.09 -4.28
C GLY A 17 -29.57 -13.71 -4.68
N VAL A 18 -28.24 -13.50 -4.78
CA VAL A 18 -27.66 -12.25 -5.31
C VAL A 18 -26.98 -12.51 -6.66
N PRO A 19 -27.64 -12.21 -7.80
CA PRO A 19 -27.11 -12.46 -9.12
C PRO A 19 -25.75 -11.79 -9.34
N GLY A 20 -24.80 -12.51 -9.93
CA GLY A 20 -23.46 -12.01 -10.22
C GLY A 20 -22.47 -12.03 -9.04
N LEU A 21 -22.93 -12.31 -7.82
CA LEU A 21 -22.08 -12.43 -6.62
C LEU A 21 -21.92 -13.88 -6.15
N HIS A 22 -22.93 -14.74 -6.35
CA HIS A 22 -22.87 -16.15 -5.93
C HIS A 22 -21.84 -16.96 -6.76
N GLU A 23 -21.08 -17.83 -6.10
CA GLU A 23 -20.11 -18.75 -6.71
C GLU A 23 -19.00 -18.06 -7.52
N LYS A 24 -18.73 -16.79 -7.19
CA LYS A 24 -17.57 -16.06 -7.70
C LYS A 24 -16.41 -16.18 -6.73
N TRP A 25 -15.19 -16.21 -7.28
CA TRP A 25 -13.95 -16.17 -6.50
C TRP A 25 -13.61 -14.73 -6.11
N GLU A 26 -13.16 -14.53 -4.88
CA GLU A 26 -12.72 -13.25 -4.36
C GLU A 26 -11.46 -13.40 -3.50
N LEU A 27 -10.81 -12.26 -3.24
CA LEU A 27 -9.75 -12.21 -2.23
C LEU A 27 -10.43 -12.28 -0.86
N PRO A 28 -9.97 -13.17 0.04
CA PRO A 28 -10.58 -13.30 1.36
C PRO A 28 -10.37 -12.05 2.20
N GLY A 29 -11.31 -11.77 3.10
CA GLY A 29 -11.34 -10.56 3.91
C GLY A 29 -12.75 -9.98 4.03
N GLY A 30 -12.87 -8.90 4.80
CA GLY A 30 -14.18 -8.30 5.06
C GLY A 30 -14.12 -6.85 5.49
N LYS A 31 -15.06 -6.45 6.36
CA LYS A 31 -15.29 -5.05 6.70
C LYS A 31 -14.37 -4.61 7.83
N ILE A 32 -14.00 -3.34 7.80
CA ILE A 32 -13.34 -2.69 8.93
C ILE A 32 -14.43 -2.33 9.97
N GLU A 33 -14.28 -2.85 11.18
CA GLU A 33 -15.10 -2.56 12.35
C GLU A 33 -14.69 -1.24 13.03
N PHE A 34 -15.54 -0.76 13.93
CA PHE A 34 -15.27 0.49 14.63
C PHE A 34 -14.08 0.33 15.58
N GLY A 35 -13.07 1.18 15.40
CA GLY A 35 -11.90 1.25 16.29
C GLY A 35 -10.74 0.35 15.89
N GLU A 36 -10.85 -0.42 14.81
CA GLU A 36 -9.74 -1.23 14.28
C GLU A 36 -9.01 -0.52 13.12
N THR A 37 -7.71 -0.82 12.95
CA THR A 37 -6.95 -0.43 11.76
C THR A 37 -7.22 -1.41 10.62
N PRO A 38 -6.98 -1.05 9.34
CA PRO A 38 -7.13 -1.98 8.22
C PRO A 38 -6.27 -3.25 8.37
N GLU A 39 -5.09 -3.15 8.98
CA GLU A 39 -4.21 -4.29 9.27
C GLU A 39 -4.79 -5.21 10.34
N GLN A 40 -5.46 -4.66 11.35
CA GLN A 40 -6.17 -5.44 12.37
C GLN A 40 -7.38 -6.16 11.76
N ALA A 41 -8.14 -5.44 10.92
CA ALA A 41 -9.30 -5.97 10.22
C ALA A 41 -8.93 -7.20 9.38
N ILE A 42 -7.91 -7.09 8.52
CA ILE A 42 -7.54 -8.22 7.65
C ILE A 42 -7.05 -9.44 8.44
N VAL A 43 -6.34 -9.25 9.57
CA VAL A 43 -5.92 -10.38 10.42
C VAL A 43 -7.13 -11.08 11.03
N ARG A 44 -8.10 -10.33 11.55
CA ARG A 44 -9.34 -10.86 12.12
C ARG A 44 -10.17 -11.59 11.07
N GLU A 45 -10.45 -10.94 9.95
CA GLU A 45 -11.30 -11.48 8.88
C GLU A 45 -10.73 -12.78 8.30
N ILE A 46 -9.42 -12.85 8.01
CA ILE A 46 -8.80 -14.08 7.51
C ILE A 46 -8.86 -15.22 8.54
N GLN A 47 -8.74 -14.89 9.82
CA GLN A 47 -8.89 -15.87 10.90
C GLN A 47 -10.33 -16.37 11.03
N GLU A 48 -11.34 -15.51 10.88
CA GLU A 48 -12.76 -15.85 10.96
C GLU A 48 -13.24 -16.65 9.74
N GLU A 49 -12.88 -16.21 8.53
CA GLU A 49 -13.31 -16.85 7.29
C GLU A 49 -12.59 -18.17 7.03
N LEU A 50 -11.28 -18.20 7.29
CA LEU A 50 -10.41 -19.29 6.85
C LEU A 50 -9.76 -20.08 7.99
N GLY A 51 -9.82 -19.58 9.22
CA GLY A 51 -9.10 -20.19 10.34
C GLY A 51 -7.57 -20.00 10.26
N ILE A 52 -7.09 -19.05 9.45
CA ILE A 52 -5.67 -18.88 9.13
C ILE A 52 -5.12 -17.64 9.83
N THR A 53 -3.99 -17.80 10.53
CA THR A 53 -3.25 -16.65 11.04
C THR A 53 -2.28 -16.11 9.98
N VAL A 54 -2.41 -14.83 9.69
CA VAL A 54 -1.58 -14.12 8.71
C VAL A 54 -0.93 -12.89 9.33
N LYS A 55 0.17 -12.45 8.74
CA LYS A 55 0.82 -11.18 9.06
C LYS A 55 0.81 -10.28 7.82
N PRO A 56 0.12 -9.13 7.85
CA PRO A 56 0.18 -8.16 6.76
C PRO A 56 1.62 -7.69 6.55
N THR A 57 2.09 -7.73 5.31
CA THR A 57 3.45 -7.33 4.94
C THR A 57 3.47 -6.12 4.02
N ARG A 58 2.49 -6.00 3.13
CA ARG A 58 2.44 -4.92 2.15
C ARG A 58 1.00 -4.56 1.79
N LEU A 59 0.64 -3.29 1.96
CA LEU A 59 -0.57 -2.74 1.34
C LEU A 59 -0.33 -2.63 -0.17
N LEU A 60 -1.19 -3.26 -0.97
CA LEU A 60 -1.18 -3.08 -2.41
C LEU A 60 -1.68 -1.66 -2.73
N PRO A 61 -0.98 -0.89 -3.56
CA PRO A 61 -1.24 0.53 -3.73
C PRO A 61 -2.33 0.77 -4.79
N TYR A 62 -3.50 0.20 -4.50
CA TYR A 62 -4.70 0.31 -5.30
C TYR A 62 -5.91 0.27 -4.38
N LEU A 63 -6.87 1.15 -4.65
CA LEU A 63 -8.20 1.08 -4.06
C LEU A 63 -9.19 0.76 -5.17
N HIS A 64 -9.92 -0.33 -5.01
CA HIS A 64 -11.01 -0.66 -5.91
C HIS A 64 -12.33 -0.15 -5.33
N THR A 65 -13.14 0.51 -6.14
CA THR A 65 -14.46 0.96 -5.71
C THR A 65 -15.54 0.32 -6.56
N ASN A 66 -16.62 -0.13 -5.93
CA ASN A 66 -17.83 -0.59 -6.60
C ASN A 66 -19.06 -0.05 -5.88
N VAL A 67 -20.11 0.21 -6.63
CA VAL A 67 -21.43 0.50 -6.08
C VAL A 67 -22.30 -0.73 -6.34
N TRP A 68 -22.82 -1.31 -5.27
CA TRP A 68 -23.72 -2.45 -5.31
C TRP A 68 -25.13 -2.00 -4.96
N GLU A 69 -26.07 -2.33 -5.83
CA GLU A 69 -27.49 -2.08 -5.61
C GLU A 69 -28.14 -3.36 -5.10
N TYR A 70 -28.54 -3.35 -3.83
CA TYR A 70 -29.35 -4.37 -3.20
C TYR A 70 -30.79 -3.87 -3.11
N GLU A 71 -31.75 -4.79 -2.95
CA GLU A 71 -33.19 -4.48 -2.91
C GLU A 71 -33.55 -3.35 -1.93
N HIS A 72 -32.82 -3.21 -0.82
CA HIS A 72 -33.11 -2.25 0.24
C HIS A 72 -32.00 -1.23 0.48
N ALA A 73 -30.89 -1.27 -0.27
CA ALA A 73 -29.75 -0.41 -0.03
C ALA A 73 -28.82 -0.29 -1.23
N VAL A 74 -28.27 0.89 -1.42
CA VAL A 74 -27.09 1.10 -2.27
C VAL A 74 -25.87 1.11 -1.36
N GLN A 75 -24.89 0.26 -1.66
CA GLN A 75 -23.64 0.17 -0.90
C GLN A 75 -22.47 0.58 -1.79
N HIS A 76 -21.76 1.63 -1.40
CA HIS A 76 -20.46 1.95 -1.98
C HIS A 76 -19.38 1.21 -1.21
N VAL A 77 -18.70 0.29 -1.88
CA VAL A 77 -17.62 -0.53 -1.32
C VAL A 77 -16.30 0.02 -1.81
N VAL A 78 -15.37 0.23 -0.87
CA VAL A 78 -13.97 0.58 -1.14
C VAL A 78 -13.12 -0.57 -0.62
N LEU A 79 -12.38 -1.22 -1.51
CA LEU A 79 -11.49 -2.33 -1.20
C LEU A 79 -10.05 -1.84 -1.17
N SER A 80 -9.34 -2.19 -0.10
CA SER A 80 -7.88 -2.12 0.02
C SER A 80 -7.37 -3.53 0.28
N CYS A 81 -6.27 -3.93 -0.36
CA CYS A 81 -5.79 -5.30 -0.28
C CYS A 81 -4.39 -5.36 0.31
N TYR A 82 -4.18 -6.28 1.25
CA TYR A 82 -2.87 -6.56 1.82
C TYR A 82 -2.31 -7.86 1.28
N GLU A 83 -1.04 -7.84 0.91
CA GLU A 83 -0.24 -9.05 0.92
C GLU A 83 0.09 -9.41 2.35
N CYS A 84 0.00 -10.71 2.62
CA CYS A 84 0.28 -11.25 3.94
C CYS A 84 1.16 -12.50 3.85
N ASP A 85 1.99 -12.66 4.87
CA ASP A 85 2.73 -13.88 5.15
C ASP A 85 1.86 -14.83 5.99
N LEU A 86 1.87 -16.10 5.63
CA LEU A 86 1.30 -17.16 6.47
C LEU A 86 2.18 -17.33 7.70
N GLN A 87 1.59 -17.33 8.89
CA GLN A 87 2.34 -17.59 10.12
C GLN A 87 2.48 -19.09 10.43
N GLU A 88 1.65 -19.92 9.81
CA GLU A 88 1.66 -21.37 9.99
C GLU A 88 1.46 -22.08 8.65
N ASP A 89 2.12 -23.23 8.48
CA ASP A 89 1.84 -24.11 7.35
C ASP A 89 0.46 -24.73 7.53
N LEU A 90 -0.39 -24.61 6.50
CA LEU A 90 -1.74 -25.16 6.50
C LEU A 90 -1.68 -26.69 6.37
N LEU A 91 -1.45 -27.41 7.48
CA LEU A 91 -1.40 -28.87 7.51
C LEU A 91 -2.68 -29.54 6.98
N PHE A 92 -3.82 -28.85 7.09
CA PHE A 92 -5.14 -29.33 6.65
C PHE A 92 -5.70 -28.61 5.41
N GLY A 93 -4.93 -27.68 4.83
CA GLY A 93 -5.40 -26.82 3.74
C GLY A 93 -6.44 -25.78 4.19
N PRO A 94 -6.80 -24.83 3.30
CA PRO A 94 -7.89 -23.88 3.57
C PRO A 94 -9.27 -24.58 3.56
N PRO A 95 -10.34 -23.94 4.07
CA PRO A 95 -11.71 -24.47 3.99
C PRO A 95 -12.14 -24.85 2.58
N GLN A 96 -13.20 -25.66 2.44
CA GLN A 96 -13.68 -26.16 1.14
C GLN A 96 -13.98 -25.05 0.12
N ASP A 97 -14.42 -23.89 0.60
CA ASP A 97 -14.74 -22.73 -0.21
C ASP A 97 -13.52 -21.82 -0.44
N ALA A 98 -12.30 -22.25 -0.13
CA ALA A 98 -11.09 -21.51 -0.42
C ALA A 98 -10.01 -22.43 -1.02
N ARG A 99 -9.21 -21.91 -1.95
CA ARG A 99 -8.11 -22.67 -2.54
C ARG A 99 -6.99 -21.79 -3.05
N TRP A 100 -5.80 -22.36 -3.09
CA TRP A 100 -4.66 -21.75 -3.76
C TRP A 100 -4.80 -21.89 -5.27
N PHE A 101 -4.55 -20.79 -5.97
CA PHE A 101 -4.50 -20.72 -7.43
C PHE A 101 -3.14 -20.26 -7.87
N ARG A 102 -2.58 -20.91 -8.90
CA ARG A 102 -1.54 -20.25 -9.70
C ARG A 102 -2.16 -19.08 -10.42
N ILE A 103 -1.44 -17.97 -10.48
CA ILE A 103 -1.94 -16.73 -11.10
C ILE A 103 -2.36 -16.95 -12.56
N THR A 104 -1.64 -17.82 -13.28
CA THR A 104 -1.95 -18.20 -14.67
C THR A 104 -3.22 -19.02 -14.84
N ASP A 105 -3.70 -19.65 -13.77
CA ASP A 105 -4.82 -20.60 -13.79
C ASP A 105 -6.12 -19.93 -13.30
N ILE A 106 -6.09 -18.64 -12.98
CA ILE A 106 -7.26 -17.88 -12.53
C ILE A 106 -8.09 -17.47 -13.75
N ASP A 107 -9.31 -18.02 -13.83
CA ASP A 107 -10.34 -17.48 -14.70
C ASP A 107 -10.97 -16.25 -14.04
N PHE A 108 -10.50 -15.06 -14.46
CA PHE A 108 -10.95 -13.80 -13.91
C PHE A 108 -12.40 -13.45 -14.25
N ASP A 109 -13.04 -14.09 -15.24
CA ASP A 109 -14.46 -13.87 -15.52
C ASP A 109 -15.34 -14.55 -14.45
N LEU A 110 -14.76 -15.48 -13.70
CA LEU A 110 -15.35 -16.11 -12.51
C LEU A 110 -14.93 -15.43 -11.20
N THR A 111 -14.29 -14.27 -11.25
CA THR A 111 -13.92 -13.50 -10.05
C THR A 111 -14.82 -12.28 -9.83
N LEU A 112 -14.86 -11.79 -8.59
CA LEU A 112 -15.49 -10.51 -8.29
C LEU A 112 -14.64 -9.33 -8.80
N PRO A 113 -15.26 -8.18 -9.11
CA PRO A 113 -14.53 -7.00 -9.56
C PRO A 113 -13.44 -6.58 -8.56
N GLY A 114 -12.29 -6.13 -9.09
CA GLY A 114 -11.12 -5.74 -8.30
C GLY A 114 -10.10 -6.87 -8.11
N THR A 115 -10.54 -8.12 -8.09
CA THR A 115 -9.67 -9.30 -7.90
C THR A 115 -8.53 -9.33 -8.90
N ARG A 116 -8.83 -9.13 -10.20
CA ARG A 116 -7.82 -9.09 -11.27
C ARG A 116 -6.75 -8.05 -11.00
N GLN A 117 -7.13 -6.82 -10.69
CA GLN A 117 -6.18 -5.73 -10.49
C GLN A 117 -5.25 -5.99 -9.31
N PHE A 118 -5.79 -6.46 -8.18
CA PHE A 118 -4.99 -6.81 -7.01
C PHE A 118 -4.06 -8.00 -7.27
N VAL A 119 -4.56 -9.06 -7.89
CA VAL A 119 -3.75 -10.23 -8.28
C VAL A 119 -2.60 -9.81 -9.19
N MET A 120 -2.86 -8.96 -10.20
CA MET A 120 -1.83 -8.49 -11.12
C MET A 120 -0.80 -7.58 -10.44
N LEU A 121 -1.19 -6.80 -9.44
CA LEU A 121 -0.26 -6.00 -8.63
C LEU A 121 0.62 -6.89 -7.76
N ALA A 122 0.04 -7.91 -7.12
CA ALA A 122 0.79 -8.86 -6.32
C ALA A 122 1.76 -9.70 -7.18
N ALA A 123 1.32 -10.12 -8.37
CA ALA A 123 2.10 -10.92 -9.33
C ALA A 123 3.35 -10.19 -9.85
N LYS A 124 3.32 -8.85 -9.91
CA LYS A 124 4.45 -8.02 -10.33
C LYS A 124 5.51 -7.94 -9.22
N HIS A 125 5.89 -9.11 -8.68
CA HIS A 125 6.82 -9.43 -7.59
C HIS A 125 8.23 -8.86 -7.81
N GLU A 126 8.33 -7.58 -8.10
CA GLU A 126 9.54 -6.83 -8.25
C GLU A 126 9.64 -5.97 -6.99
N GLU A 127 10.73 -6.18 -6.26
CA GLU A 127 11.13 -5.30 -5.16
C GLU A 127 11.01 -3.86 -5.65
N PHE A 128 10.07 -3.14 -5.06
CA PHE A 128 9.91 -1.72 -5.30
C PHE A 128 10.62 -1.02 -4.17
N ASP A 129 11.62 -0.22 -4.51
CA ASP A 129 12.35 0.57 -3.54
C ASP A 129 11.42 1.62 -2.92
N GLN A 130 10.87 1.27 -1.76
CA GLN A 130 10.11 2.19 -0.95
C GLN A 130 11.07 3.21 -0.35
N VAL A 131 10.82 4.46 -0.67
CA VAL A 131 11.54 5.61 -0.16
C VAL A 131 10.54 6.49 0.56
N CYS A 132 10.86 6.87 1.79
CA CYS A 132 10.11 7.86 2.54
C CYS A 132 11.08 8.91 3.07
N ILE A 133 10.78 10.19 2.86
CA ILE A 133 11.54 11.33 3.36
C ILE A 133 10.58 12.28 4.03
N GLU A 134 10.74 12.46 5.33
CA GLU A 134 9.97 13.40 6.14
C GLU A 134 10.77 14.68 6.35
N PHE A 135 10.13 15.80 6.07
CA PHE A 135 10.66 17.13 6.25
C PHE A 135 9.84 17.89 7.29
N GLU A 136 10.51 18.66 8.14
CA GLU A 136 9.89 19.55 9.10
C GLU A 136 10.41 20.99 8.96
N TYR A 137 9.52 21.95 9.23
CA TYR A 137 9.86 23.36 9.29
C TYR A 137 9.04 24.05 10.37
N SER A 138 9.72 24.75 11.27
CA SER A 138 9.08 25.55 12.33
C SER A 138 9.23 27.03 11.97
N ASP A 139 8.10 27.71 11.77
CA ASP A 139 8.07 29.16 11.50
C ASP A 139 8.11 29.99 12.80
N GLN A 140 7.26 29.64 13.77
CA GLN A 140 7.17 30.25 15.09
C GLN A 140 7.07 29.14 16.16
N PRO A 141 7.64 29.31 17.36
CA PRO A 141 7.61 28.29 18.43
C PRO A 141 6.20 27.88 18.87
N GLU A 142 5.25 28.81 18.84
CA GLU A 142 3.85 28.60 19.26
C GLU A 142 2.99 27.88 18.23
N ASN A 143 3.43 27.80 16.97
CA ASN A 143 2.70 27.12 15.92
C ASN A 143 3.14 25.65 15.84
N ALA A 144 2.17 24.76 15.58
CA ALA A 144 2.49 23.39 15.21
C ALA A 144 3.40 23.38 13.97
N PRO A 145 4.54 22.64 13.98
CA PRO A 145 5.47 22.63 12.86
C PRO A 145 4.78 22.22 11.55
N ARG A 146 5.30 22.73 10.43
CA ARG A 146 4.90 22.28 9.10
C ARG A 146 5.61 20.98 8.80
N GLN A 147 4.87 20.01 8.27
CA GLN A 147 5.40 18.75 7.78
C GLN A 147 5.24 18.65 6.26
N PHE A 148 6.20 18.01 5.63
CA PHE A 148 6.12 17.61 4.23
C PHE A 148 6.74 16.22 4.08
N THR A 149 6.02 15.28 3.48
CA THR A 149 6.52 13.91 3.27
C THR A 149 6.58 13.61 1.79
N VAL A 150 7.68 13.03 1.35
CA VAL A 150 7.86 12.43 0.02
C VAL A 150 7.91 10.92 0.21
N ALA A 151 7.00 10.18 -0.41
CA ALA A 151 6.99 8.73 -0.38
C ALA A 151 6.89 8.14 -1.78
N THR A 152 7.51 6.99 -2.04
CA THR A 152 7.32 6.25 -3.28
C THR A 152 6.31 5.12 -3.07
N GLN A 153 5.46 4.90 -4.07
CA GLN A 153 4.57 3.74 -4.11
C GLN A 153 4.30 3.35 -5.57
N PRO A 154 4.10 2.06 -5.89
CA PRO A 154 3.47 1.69 -7.16
C PRO A 154 2.05 2.27 -7.23
N THR A 155 1.49 2.37 -8.41
CA THR A 155 0.08 2.71 -8.64
C THR A 155 -0.54 1.68 -9.58
N LEU A 156 -1.81 1.87 -9.92
CA LEU A 156 -2.47 1.10 -10.96
C LEU A 156 -1.78 1.16 -12.32
N TYR A 157 -1.33 2.36 -12.69
CA TYR A 157 -0.90 2.67 -14.06
C TYR A 157 0.62 2.72 -14.19
N SER A 158 1.34 2.99 -13.09
CA SER A 158 2.78 3.06 -13.09
C SER A 158 3.39 2.37 -11.88
N ARG A 159 4.56 1.75 -12.06
CA ARG A 159 5.40 1.33 -10.94
C ARG A 159 5.95 2.53 -10.16
N TYR A 160 6.15 3.66 -10.83
CA TYR A 160 6.94 4.77 -10.34
C TYR A 160 6.03 5.91 -9.85
N GLY A 161 5.27 5.65 -8.80
CA GLY A 161 4.43 6.66 -8.15
C GLY A 161 5.19 7.44 -7.08
N LEU A 162 4.95 8.76 -7.05
CA LEU A 162 5.44 9.69 -6.05
C LEU A 162 4.27 10.28 -5.27
N VAL A 163 4.21 10.02 -3.99
CA VAL A 163 3.24 10.60 -3.07
C VAL A 163 3.87 11.76 -2.32
N LYS A 164 3.14 12.87 -2.24
CA LYS A 164 3.51 14.07 -1.48
C LYS A 164 2.41 14.37 -0.48
N TYR A 165 2.77 14.44 0.80
CA TYR A 165 1.90 14.88 1.87
C TYR A 165 2.39 16.21 2.42
N TRP A 166 1.51 17.14 2.76
CA TRP A 166 1.90 18.39 3.43
C TRP A 166 0.79 18.96 4.32
N GLY A 167 1.20 19.61 5.40
CA GLY A 167 0.28 20.20 6.37
C GLY A 167 1.01 20.69 7.62
N ARG A 168 0.25 20.95 8.69
CA ARG A 168 0.82 21.11 10.03
C ARG A 168 0.66 19.82 10.82
N ILE A 169 1.61 19.53 11.69
CA ILE A 169 1.56 18.37 12.59
C ILE A 169 0.29 18.45 13.45
N GLY A 170 -0.42 17.34 13.60
CA GLY A 170 -1.68 17.27 14.35
C GLY A 170 -2.91 17.80 13.59
N GLN A 171 -2.76 18.17 12.32
CA GLN A 171 -3.86 18.61 11.45
C GLN A 171 -3.99 17.71 10.21
N TRP A 172 -5.16 17.80 9.57
CA TRP A 172 -5.39 17.16 8.27
C TRP A 172 -4.34 17.60 7.25
N SER A 173 -3.68 16.61 6.64
CA SER A 173 -2.68 16.84 5.60
C SER A 173 -3.31 16.78 4.22
N THR A 174 -2.83 17.62 3.31
CA THR A 174 -3.15 17.50 1.89
C THR A 174 -2.24 16.47 1.25
N MET A 175 -2.73 15.74 0.24
CA MET A 175 -1.98 14.70 -0.46
C MET A 175 -2.09 14.85 -1.98
N ARG A 176 -1.02 14.51 -2.69
CA ARG A 176 -0.98 14.40 -4.15
C ARG A 176 -0.15 13.19 -4.58
N ILE A 177 -0.63 12.47 -5.59
CA ILE A 177 0.09 11.38 -6.26
C ILE A 177 0.48 11.84 -7.67
N GLU A 178 1.71 11.57 -8.07
CA GLU A 178 2.25 11.78 -9.41
C GLU A 178 2.80 10.45 -9.94
N GLU A 179 2.65 10.16 -11.23
CA GLU A 179 3.06 8.91 -11.87
C GLU A 179 4.12 9.18 -12.93
N TYR A 180 5.12 8.29 -13.02
CA TYR A 180 6.26 8.43 -13.95
C TYR A 180 6.42 7.22 -14.86
N GLY A 181 7.04 7.40 -16.03
CA GLY A 181 7.25 6.30 -16.98
C GLY A 181 8.46 5.42 -16.65
N SER A 182 9.41 5.95 -15.85
CA SER A 182 10.67 5.28 -15.55
C SER A 182 11.16 5.56 -14.12
N PRO A 183 12.05 4.71 -13.56
CA PRO A 183 12.60 4.95 -12.22
C PRO A 183 13.51 6.19 -12.21
N ASN A 184 14.19 6.49 -13.32
CA ASN A 184 15.04 7.67 -13.44
C ASN A 184 14.22 8.97 -13.35
N GLU A 185 13.05 9.04 -14.00
CA GLU A 185 12.17 10.20 -13.92
C GLU A 185 11.65 10.43 -12.49
N LEU A 186 11.30 9.33 -11.79
CA LEU A 186 10.88 9.37 -10.40
C LEU A 186 12.03 9.87 -9.50
N ASP A 187 13.22 9.29 -9.63
CA ASP A 187 14.43 9.68 -8.89
C ASP A 187 14.74 11.17 -9.04
N GLU A 188 14.70 11.69 -10.28
CA GLU A 188 14.92 13.10 -10.56
C GLU A 188 13.89 13.97 -9.84
N ARG A 189 12.61 13.56 -9.83
CA ARG A 189 11.57 14.31 -9.14
C ARG A 189 11.73 14.29 -7.63
N ILE A 190 12.10 13.15 -7.03
CA ILE A 190 12.35 13.04 -5.59
C ILE A 190 13.47 14.02 -5.21
N VAL A 191 14.58 14.00 -5.94
CA VAL A 191 15.73 14.89 -5.69
C VAL A 191 15.35 16.36 -5.85
N GLU A 192 14.62 16.72 -6.91
CA GLU A 192 14.18 18.11 -7.12
C GLU A 192 13.23 18.59 -6.01
N THR A 193 12.30 17.72 -5.59
CA THR A 193 11.35 18.03 -4.50
C THR A 193 12.10 18.27 -3.20
N ALA A 194 13.02 17.37 -2.84
CA ALA A 194 13.87 17.50 -1.65
C ALA A 194 14.72 18.78 -1.70
N LYS A 195 15.37 19.06 -2.84
CA LYS A 195 16.14 20.30 -3.06
C LYS A 195 15.30 21.54 -2.79
N ARG A 196 14.06 21.55 -3.28
CA ARG A 196 13.13 22.66 -3.09
C ARG A 196 12.74 22.81 -1.63
N ARG A 197 12.44 21.72 -0.91
CA ARG A 197 12.09 21.78 0.53
C ARG A 197 13.24 22.34 1.36
N LEU A 198 14.45 21.81 1.18
CA LEU A 198 15.68 22.32 1.81
C LEU A 198 15.95 23.79 1.44
N ALA A 199 15.60 24.24 0.23
CA ALA A 199 15.72 25.67 -0.14
C ALA A 199 14.72 26.58 0.60
N HIS A 200 13.61 26.03 1.09
CA HIS A 200 12.60 26.75 1.88
C HIS A 200 12.81 26.60 3.40
N GLY A 201 13.97 26.11 3.85
CA GLY A 201 14.33 26.01 5.26
C GLY A 201 13.77 24.78 5.99
N PHE A 202 13.14 23.85 5.27
CA PHE A 202 12.79 22.55 5.86
C PHE A 202 14.06 21.75 6.12
N HIS A 203 14.10 21.02 7.24
CA HIS A 203 15.14 20.02 7.52
C HIS A 203 14.57 18.61 7.40
N ILE A 204 15.44 17.64 7.10
CA ILE A 204 15.04 16.23 7.04
C ILE A 204 14.95 15.68 8.45
N LYS A 205 13.75 15.24 8.85
CA LYS A 205 13.43 14.63 10.13
C LYS A 205 13.56 13.11 10.12
N ALA A 206 13.20 12.48 9.01
CA ALA A 206 13.33 11.03 8.83
C ALA A 206 13.58 10.71 7.36
N LEU A 207 14.34 9.63 7.14
CA LEU A 207 14.65 9.14 5.81
C LEU A 207 14.76 7.62 5.88
N GLN A 208 13.93 6.95 5.09
CA GLN A 208 13.87 5.51 4.96
C GLN A 208 13.98 5.12 3.49
N GLY A 209 14.70 4.03 3.23
CA GLY A 209 14.72 3.34 1.96
C GLY A 209 15.94 2.44 1.79
N PRO A 210 16.09 1.79 0.63
CA PRO A 210 17.16 0.84 0.41
C PRO A 210 18.52 1.54 0.28
N ARG A 211 19.59 0.91 0.79
CA ARG A 211 20.96 1.46 0.72
C ARG A 211 21.44 1.73 -0.70
N HIS A 212 20.95 0.97 -1.67
CA HIS A 212 21.37 1.09 -3.06
C HIS A 212 20.65 2.22 -3.82
N TYR A 213 19.66 2.88 -3.20
CA TYR A 213 18.88 3.95 -3.83
C TYR A 213 19.69 5.26 -3.96
N LYS A 214 20.25 5.49 -5.15
CA LYS A 214 21.19 6.60 -5.41
C LYS A 214 20.61 7.98 -5.12
N ALA A 215 19.31 8.18 -5.35
CA ALA A 215 18.64 9.46 -5.07
C ALA A 215 18.70 9.83 -3.58
N LEU A 216 18.55 8.86 -2.67
CA LEU A 216 18.66 9.10 -1.23
C LEU A 216 20.05 9.59 -0.84
N MET A 217 21.10 8.96 -1.37
CA MET A 217 22.49 9.37 -1.09
C MET A 217 22.78 10.81 -1.54
N ARG A 218 22.24 11.21 -2.70
CA ARG A 218 22.33 12.59 -3.19
C ARG A 218 21.63 13.57 -2.25
N ILE A 219 20.42 13.24 -1.80
CA ILE A 219 19.62 14.08 -0.91
C ILE A 219 20.30 14.25 0.45
N VAL A 220 20.82 13.16 1.02
CA VAL A 220 21.60 13.19 2.27
C VAL A 220 22.83 14.10 2.11
N GLY A 221 23.56 13.98 0.99
CA GLY A 221 24.71 14.85 0.69
C GLY A 221 24.32 16.34 0.66
N MET A 222 23.20 16.67 0.03
CA MET A 222 22.70 18.05 -0.05
C MET A 222 22.25 18.61 1.30
N ALA A 223 21.54 17.81 2.10
CA ALA A 223 21.10 18.22 3.44
C ALA A 223 22.29 18.43 4.40
N LYS A 224 23.30 17.55 4.34
CA LYS A 224 24.54 17.70 5.12
C LYS A 224 25.31 18.97 4.79
N GLN A 225 25.44 19.34 3.51
CA GLN A 225 26.09 20.59 3.10
C GLN A 225 25.41 21.85 3.68
N LYS A 226 24.10 21.77 3.96
CA LYS A 226 23.30 22.87 4.51
C LYS A 226 23.17 22.87 6.03
N HIS A 227 23.72 21.87 6.73
CA HIS A 227 23.47 21.63 8.17
C HIS A 227 21.97 21.40 8.49
N GLU A 228 21.16 20.99 7.51
CA GLU A 228 19.71 20.77 7.62
C GLU A 228 19.37 19.27 7.72
N TYR A 229 20.15 18.53 8.49
CA TYR A 229 20.07 17.06 8.60
C TYR A 229 20.00 16.59 10.04
N CYS A 230 18.90 15.95 10.44
CA CYS A 230 18.78 15.23 11.71
C CYS A 230 17.72 14.12 11.56
N PRO A 231 18.07 12.89 11.13
CA PRO A 231 18.89 11.95 11.92
C PRO A 231 19.73 10.96 11.07
N THR A 232 20.33 9.95 11.71
CA THR A 232 20.95 8.78 11.06
C THR A 232 19.93 8.08 10.13
N PRO A 233 20.23 7.85 8.85
CA PRO A 233 19.29 7.25 7.92
C PRO A 233 19.03 5.78 8.27
N THR A 234 17.76 5.39 8.29
CA THR A 234 17.36 4.00 8.53
C THR A 234 17.24 3.30 7.19
N PHE A 235 18.21 2.47 6.87
CA PHE A 235 18.19 1.66 5.66
C PHE A 235 17.76 0.24 5.98
N SER A 236 16.83 -0.29 5.19
CA SER A 236 16.52 -1.73 5.10
C SER A 236 17.52 -2.44 4.20
#